data_AF-A0A1V5PLX5-F1
#
_entry.id   AF-A0A1V5PLX5-F1
#
_cell.length_a   1.000
_cell.length_b   1.000
_cell.length_c   1.000
_cell.angle_alpha   90.00
_cell.angle_beta   90.00
_cell.angle_gamma   90.00
#
_symmetry.space_group_name_H-M   'P 1'
#
loop_
_entity.id
_entity.type
_entity.pdbx_description
1 polymer ?
#
loop_
_entity_poly.entity_id
_entity_poly.type
_entity_poly.pdbx_seq_one_letter_code
_entity_poly.pdbx_strand_id
1 'polypeptide(L)'
;MLIYTAAPDSEGTLGGLVSLGEPEQLRRHLLSALRGAHLCASDPLCAEGLPGQQGMTLHGAACHACLFAPETSCERGNKYLDRSTLVETVECPDLAFFEVE
;
A
#
# COMPACT_ATOMS: atom_id res chain seq x y z
N MET A 1 -1.40 -9.97 -10.63
CA MET A 1 -0.78 -8.62 -10.71
C MET A 1 0.14 -8.63 -11.92
N LEU A 2 0.04 -7.64 -12.81
CA LEU A 2 0.90 -7.52 -13.99
C LEU A 2 1.63 -6.17 -13.90
N ILE A 3 2.97 -6.21 -13.83
CA ILE A 3 3.83 -5.02 -13.86
C ILE A 3 4.50 -5.01 -15.24
N TYR A 4 4.25 -3.97 -16.04
CA TYR A 4 4.84 -3.82 -17.37
C TYR A 4 5.08 -2.34 -17.68
N THR A 5 6.03 -2.06 -18.56
CA THR A 5 6.27 -0.72 -19.09
C THR A 5 5.54 -0.56 -20.42
N ALA A 6 4.67 0.44 -20.55
CA ALA A 6 3.79 0.62 -21.70
C ALA A 6 4.44 1.32 -22.92
N ALA A 7 5.72 1.72 -22.84
CA ALA A 7 6.42 2.42 -23.92
C ALA A 7 7.22 1.41 -24.79
N PRO A 8 6.80 1.12 -26.02
CA PRO A 8 7.50 0.20 -26.93
C PRO A 8 8.76 0.82 -27.58
N ASP A 9 8.95 2.13 -27.47
CA ASP A 9 9.93 2.94 -28.20
C ASP A 9 11.04 3.55 -27.33
N SER A 10 11.00 3.37 -26.01
CA SER A 10 12.12 3.73 -25.14
C SER A 10 13.13 2.58 -25.10
N GLU A 11 13.90 2.41 -26.17
CA GLU A 11 15.14 1.62 -26.15
C GLU A 11 16.03 2.11 -24.99
N GLY A 12 15.98 1.44 -23.84
CA GLY A 12 17.04 1.47 -22.83
C GLY A 12 16.86 2.29 -21.54
N THR A 13 15.73 2.96 -21.25
CA THR A 13 15.65 3.81 -20.03
C THR A 13 14.91 3.20 -18.84
N LEU A 14 13.92 2.33 -19.07
CA LEU A 14 13.10 1.74 -18.00
C LEU A 14 13.44 0.27 -17.69
N GLY A 15 14.49 -0.29 -18.31
CA GLY A 15 14.89 -1.69 -18.08
C GLY A 15 15.23 -1.99 -16.62
N GLY A 16 15.74 -1.00 -15.88
CA GLY A 16 15.97 -1.11 -14.44
C GLY A 16 14.70 -1.17 -13.60
N LEU A 17 13.56 -0.61 -14.07
CA LEU A 17 12.27 -0.77 -13.40
C LEU A 17 11.64 -2.12 -13.74
N VAL A 18 11.78 -2.56 -14.99
CA VAL A 18 11.32 -3.89 -15.41
C VAL A 18 12.03 -4.98 -14.58
N SER A 19 13.33 -4.84 -14.33
CA SER A 19 14.08 -5.81 -13.51
C SER A 19 13.66 -5.85 -12.04
N LEU A 20 13.01 -4.81 -11.50
CA LEU A 20 12.39 -4.86 -10.17
C LEU A 20 11.13 -5.73 -10.14
N GLY A 21 10.57 -6.04 -11.31
CA GLY A 21 9.46 -6.98 -11.47
C GLY A 21 9.89 -8.45 -11.40
N GLU A 22 11.19 -8.75 -11.43
CA GLU A 22 11.71 -10.12 -11.28
C GLU A 22 11.28 -10.70 -9.92
N PRO A 23 10.88 -11.99 -9.84
CA PRO A 23 10.24 -12.56 -8.66
C PRO A 23 10.98 -12.30 -7.34
N GLU A 24 12.30 -12.51 -7.30
CA GLU A 24 13.12 -12.28 -6.12
C GLU A 24 13.18 -10.79 -5.70
N GLN A 25 13.30 -9.88 -6.67
CA GLN A 25 13.34 -8.44 -6.39
C GLN A 25 11.98 -7.93 -5.93
N LEU A 26 10.92 -8.32 -6.64
CA LEU A 26 9.56 -7.97 -6.30
C LEU A 26 9.17 -8.49 -4.91
N ARG A 27 9.51 -9.74 -4.60
CA ARG A 27 9.29 -10.33 -3.27
C ARG A 27 9.96 -9.49 -2.17
N ARG A 28 11.20 -9.06 -2.37
CA ARG A 28 11.91 -8.19 -1.42
C ARG A 28 11.16 -6.88 -1.20
N HIS A 29 10.69 -6.24 -2.28
CA HIS A 29 9.95 -4.99 -2.19
C HIS A 29 8.60 -5.15 -1.49
N LEU A 30 7.85 -6.21 -1.82
CA LEU A 30 6.57 -6.52 -1.17
C LEU A 30 6.73 -6.78 0.33
N LEU A 31 7.71 -7.60 0.74
CA LEU A 31 7.99 -7.84 2.15
C LEU A 31 8.43 -6.56 2.88
N SER A 32 9.22 -5.72 2.23
CA SER A 32 9.59 -4.42 2.80
C SER A 32 8.38 -3.50 2.98
N ALA A 33 7.46 -3.48 2.01
CA ALA A 33 6.25 -2.67 2.07
C ALA A 33 5.29 -3.18 3.17
N LEU A 34 5.10 -4.50 3.27
CA LEU A 34 4.29 -5.12 4.32
C LEU A 34 4.87 -4.84 5.71
N ARG A 35 6.19 -5.00 5.91
CA ARG A 35 6.84 -4.62 7.18
C ARG A 35 6.66 -3.14 7.51
N GLY A 36 6.74 -2.26 6.50
CA GLY A 36 6.47 -0.84 6.67
C GLY A 36 5.02 -0.54 7.08
N ALA A 37 4.06 -1.31 6.55
CA ALA A 37 2.63 -1.10 6.82
C ALA A 37 2.24 -1.35 8.29
N HIS A 38 3.01 -2.15 9.04
CA HIS A 38 2.80 -2.34 10.49
C HIS A 38 3.03 -1.04 11.29
N LEU A 39 3.78 -0.08 10.74
CA LEU A 39 4.13 1.16 11.42
C LEU A 39 3.37 2.34 10.81
N CYS A 40 2.68 3.10 11.65
CA CYS A 40 2.08 4.37 11.25
C CYS A 40 2.32 5.41 12.34
N ALA A 41 2.90 6.55 11.97
CA ALA A 41 3.16 7.65 12.89
C ALA A 41 1.87 8.33 13.41
N SER A 42 0.72 8.02 12.80
CA SER A 42 -0.59 8.55 13.19
C SER A 42 -1.42 7.56 14.01
N ASP A 43 -0.84 6.45 14.44
CA ASP A 43 -1.52 5.55 15.37
C ASP A 43 -1.65 6.17 16.78
N PRO A 44 -2.74 5.86 17.51
CA PRO A 44 -3.82 4.93 17.15
C PRO A 44 -4.93 5.53 16.27
N LEU A 45 -4.97 6.86 16.09
CA LEU A 45 -6.03 7.56 15.36
C LEU A 45 -6.22 7.06 13.92
N CYS A 46 -5.14 6.66 13.25
CA CYS A 46 -5.21 6.04 11.93
C CYS A 46 -5.88 4.67 11.99
N ALA A 47 -5.48 3.79 12.92
CA ALA A 47 -6.03 2.45 13.07
C ALA A 47 -7.52 2.44 13.46
N GLU A 48 -7.98 3.45 14.20
CA GLU A 48 -9.38 3.64 14.58
C GLU A 48 -10.28 4.13 13.42
N GLY A 49 -9.68 4.47 12.27
CA GLY A 49 -10.38 5.00 11.10
C GLY A 49 -11.33 3.97 10.49
N LEU A 50 -12.64 4.23 10.54
CA LEU A 50 -13.65 3.42 9.88
C LEU A 50 -14.17 4.10 8.61
N PRO A 51 -14.32 3.37 7.49
CA PRO A 51 -14.84 3.94 6.24
C PRO A 51 -16.28 4.44 6.44
N GLY A 52 -16.60 5.59 5.85
CA GLY A 52 -17.94 6.16 5.91
C GLY A 52 -18.30 6.84 7.24
N GLN A 53 -17.41 6.83 8.25
CA GLN A 53 -17.57 7.70 9.42
C GLN A 53 -17.71 9.16 8.96
N GLN A 54 -18.79 9.81 9.38
CA GLN A 54 -19.09 11.21 9.07
C GLN A 54 -19.24 11.54 7.57
N GLY A 55 -19.34 10.53 6.69
CA GLY A 55 -19.54 10.71 5.25
C GLY A 55 -18.38 11.39 4.51
N MET A 56 -17.22 11.56 5.16
CA MET A 56 -16.11 12.36 4.64
C MET A 56 -15.10 11.54 3.83
N THR A 57 -14.91 10.26 4.17
CA THR A 57 -13.89 9.43 3.51
C THR A 57 -14.36 7.98 3.30
N LEU A 58 -13.75 7.31 2.32
CA LEU A 58 -14.03 5.91 1.95
C LEU A 58 -12.84 4.97 2.24
N HIS A 59 -11.85 5.43 2.99
CA HIS A 59 -10.73 4.59 3.47
C HIS A 59 -10.96 4.23 4.94
N GLY A 60 -10.44 3.08 5.36
CA GLY A 60 -10.39 2.65 6.76
C GLY A 60 -9.07 3.08 7.40
N ALA A 61 -8.30 2.13 7.95
CA ALA A 61 -7.00 2.40 8.54
C ALA A 61 -5.93 2.76 7.50
N ALA A 62 -5.99 3.98 6.96
CA ALA A 62 -5.09 4.48 5.93
C ALA A 62 -4.91 5.99 6.02
N CYS A 63 -3.67 6.46 5.89
CA CYS A 63 -3.32 7.88 5.87
C CYS A 63 -2.03 8.15 5.08
N HIS A 64 -1.57 9.41 5.07
CA HIS A 64 -0.31 9.84 4.48
C HIS A 64 0.95 9.20 5.07
N ALA A 65 0.88 8.72 6.32
CA ALA A 65 2.02 8.08 6.97
C ALA A 65 2.19 6.59 6.60
N CYS A 66 1.18 5.94 5.99
CA CYS A 66 1.22 4.49 5.79
C CYS A 66 0.81 4.00 4.39
N LEU A 67 -0.30 4.48 3.81
CA LEU A 67 -0.86 3.90 2.58
C LEU A 67 -1.17 4.91 1.47
N PHE A 68 -1.31 6.20 1.77
CA PHE A 68 -1.64 7.15 0.72
C PHE A 68 -0.46 7.37 -0.21
N ALA A 69 -0.72 7.28 -1.50
CA ALA A 69 0.18 7.73 -2.54
C ALA A 69 -0.10 9.20 -2.89
N PRO A 70 0.83 9.89 -3.57
CA PRO A 70 0.56 11.20 -4.16
C PRO A 70 -0.72 11.17 -5.01
N GLU A 71 -1.50 12.25 -4.97
CA GLU A 71 -2.81 12.33 -5.63
C GLU A 71 -2.73 11.97 -7.13
N THR A 72 -1.72 12.52 -7.82
CA THR A 72 -1.48 12.25 -9.26
C THR A 72 -1.09 10.81 -9.56
N SER A 73 -0.74 10.02 -8.55
CA SER A 73 -0.33 8.62 -8.67
C SER A 73 -1.47 7.64 -8.34
N CYS A 74 -2.53 8.09 -7.65
CA CYS A 74 -3.64 7.22 -7.25
C CYS A 74 -4.89 7.53 -8.08
N GLU A 75 -5.19 6.69 -9.07
CA GLU A 75 -6.40 6.84 -9.90
C GLU A 75 -7.71 6.81 -9.10
N ARG A 76 -7.70 6.16 -7.92
CA ARG A 76 -8.87 6.08 -7.02
C ARG A 76 -8.83 7.14 -5.91
N GLY A 77 -7.85 8.03 -5.90
CA GLY A 77 -7.71 9.10 -4.91
C GLY A 77 -7.62 8.61 -3.47
N ASN A 78 -6.84 7.55 -3.24
CA ASN A 78 -6.62 6.90 -1.94
C ASN A 78 -7.92 6.45 -1.22
N LYS A 79 -8.99 6.18 -1.96
CA LYS A 79 -10.24 5.62 -1.44
C LYS A 79 -10.12 4.10 -1.32
N TYR A 80 -10.90 3.51 -0.42
CA TYR A 80 -11.01 2.06 -0.22
C TYR A 80 -9.72 1.38 0.26
N LEU A 81 -8.79 2.15 0.80
CA LEU A 81 -7.55 1.65 1.40
C LEU A 81 -7.79 1.34 2.87
N ASP A 82 -7.26 0.21 3.33
CA ASP A 82 -7.31 -0.19 4.73
C ASP A 82 -6.14 -1.14 5.02
N ARG A 83 -5.16 -0.70 5.82
CA ARG A 83 -3.97 -1.52 6.10
C ARG A 83 -4.26 -2.67 7.06
N SER A 84 -5.36 -2.63 7.81
CA SER A 84 -5.78 -3.76 8.68
C SER A 84 -6.07 -5.03 7.89
N THR A 85 -6.39 -4.91 6.60
CA THR A 85 -6.56 -6.05 5.69
C THR A 85 -5.23 -6.67 5.25
N LEU A 86 -4.12 -5.93 5.39
CA LEU A 86 -2.79 -6.38 4.98
C LEU A 86 -2.01 -6.93 6.16
N VAL A 87 -2.02 -6.19 7.28
CA VAL A 87 -1.20 -6.45 8.46
C VAL A 87 -1.99 -6.16 9.73
N GLU A 88 -1.59 -6.77 10.84
CA GLU A 88 -2.16 -6.47 12.14
C GLU A 88 -1.92 -5.00 12.51
N THR A 89 -2.94 -4.35 13.04
CA THR A 89 -2.88 -2.96 13.52
C THR A 89 -3.23 -2.91 15.01
N VAL A 90 -2.91 -1.79 15.66
CA VAL A 90 -3.18 -1.62 17.10
C VAL A 90 -4.66 -1.73 17.47
N GLU A 91 -5.58 -1.40 16.55
CA GLU A 91 -7.04 -1.51 16.77
C GLU A 91 -7.60 -2.84 16.24
N CYS A 92 -7.02 -3.40 15.17
CA CYS A 92 -7.53 -4.59 14.52
C CYS A 92 -6.42 -5.63 14.33
N PRO A 93 -6.25 -6.58 15.28
CA PRO A 93 -5.25 -7.64 15.19
C PRO A 93 -5.70 -8.81 14.31
N ASP A 94 -7.01 -9.09 14.20
CA ASP A 94 -7.49 -10.37 13.65
C ASP A 94 -7.99 -10.29 12.19
N LEU A 95 -7.69 -9.21 11.45
CA LEU A 95 -8.16 -9.00 10.06
C LEU A 95 -7.07 -9.15 9.00
N ALA A 96 -5.81 -9.22 9.40
CA ALA A 96 -4.67 -9.25 8.51
C ALA A 96 -4.70 -10.47 7.57
N PHE A 97 -4.49 -10.26 6.28
CA PHE A 97 -4.36 -11.36 5.32
C PHE A 97 -2.93 -11.94 5.29
N PHE A 98 -1.90 -11.12 5.51
CA PHE A 98 -0.51 -11.55 5.42
C PHE A 98 0.07 -11.75 6.82
N GLU A 99 0.68 -12.91 7.01
CA GLU A 99 1.62 -13.18 8.10
C GLU A 99 3.02 -12.81 7.59
N VAL A 100 3.63 -11.79 8.19
CA VAL A 100 4.94 -11.28 7.76
C VAL A 100 5.99 -11.69 8.79
N GLU A 101 6.77 -12.71 8.46
CA GLU A 101 7.97 -13.12 9.23
C GLU A 101 9.14 -12.12 9.09
#